data_AF-A0A1Y1YGV5-F1
#
_entry.id   AF-A0A1Y1YGV5-F1
#
_cell.length_a   1.000
_cell.length_b   1.000
_cell.length_c   1.000
_cell.angle_alpha   90.00
_cell.angle_beta   90.00
_cell.angle_gamma   90.00
#
_symmetry.space_group_name_H-M   'P 1'
#
loop_
_entity.id
_entity.type
_entity.pdbx_description
1 polymer ?
#
loop_
_entity_poly.entity_id
_entity_poly.type
_entity_poly.pdbx_seq_one_letter_code
_entity_poly.pdbx_strand_id
1 'polypeptide(L)'
;DISHLAYFCADMVCSIWHFNSGLLEIPADRAFQAFCRQVLSSTQVPLPVVLLALIYIQRFKGSSPATKGADSSEGRLFAVSLMLANKYLDDNAFTNRTWSEVTGIPLQEINIMEKEFLTVLSFNLNVTNRELKGWSK
;
A
#
# COMPACT_ATOMS: atom_id res chain seq x y z
N ASP A 1 11.67 14.82 1.17
CA ASP A 1 10.44 15.64 1.04
C ASP A 1 9.25 14.71 0.81
N ILE A 2 8.12 14.97 1.48
CA ILE A 2 6.93 14.12 1.48
C ILE A 2 6.24 14.08 0.11
N SER A 3 6.33 15.16 -0.67
CA SER A 3 5.76 15.20 -2.01
C SER A 3 6.47 14.21 -2.92
N HIS A 4 7.80 14.22 -2.92
CA HIS A 4 8.61 13.29 -3.70
C HIS A 4 8.35 11.83 -3.30
N LEU A 5 8.24 11.55 -1.99
CA LEU A 5 7.90 10.21 -1.51
C LEU A 5 6.50 9.77 -1.99
N ALA A 6 5.51 10.66 -1.94
CA ALA A 6 4.17 10.37 -2.41
C ALA A 6 4.11 10.07 -3.91
N TYR A 7 4.83 10.83 -4.74
CA TYR A 7 4.94 10.56 -6.18
C TYR A 7 5.58 9.19 -6.43
N PHE A 8 6.70 8.91 -5.76
CA PHE A 8 7.37 7.61 -5.86
C PHE A 8 6.45 6.45 -5.45
N CYS A 9 5.74 6.57 -4.33
CA CYS A 9 4.79 5.55 -3.89
C CYS A 9 3.67 5.34 -4.92
N ALA A 10 3.09 6.42 -5.45
CA ALA A 10 2.02 6.31 -6.43
C ALA A 10 2.47 5.58 -7.69
N ASP A 11 3.62 5.96 -8.26
CA ASP A 11 4.17 5.31 -9.46
C ASP A 11 4.55 3.86 -9.19
N MET A 12 5.13 3.56 -8.02
CA MET A 12 5.49 2.19 -7.64
C MET A 12 4.25 1.30 -7.47
N VAL A 13 3.18 1.81 -6.85
CA VAL A 13 1.93 1.06 -6.69
C VAL A 13 1.28 0.81 -8.05
N CYS A 14 1.17 1.82 -8.92
CA CYS A 14 0.64 1.65 -10.27
C CYS A 14 1.47 0.64 -11.07
N SER A 15 2.81 0.73 -10.97
CA SER A 15 3.72 -0.22 -11.60
C SER A 15 3.43 -1.64 -11.11
N ILE A 16 3.51 -1.91 -9.81
CA ILE A 16 3.29 -3.26 -9.26
C ILE A 16 1.89 -3.80 -9.61
N TRP A 17 0.87 -2.95 -9.52
CA TRP A 17 -0.52 -3.37 -9.69
C TRP A 17 -0.88 -3.72 -11.14
N HIS A 18 -0.30 -2.99 -12.10
CA HIS A 18 -0.58 -3.12 -13.54
C HIS A 18 0.48 -3.92 -14.31
N PHE A 19 1.60 -4.32 -13.67
CA PHE A 19 2.66 -5.14 -14.28
C PHE A 19 2.25 -6.61 -14.52
N ASN A 20 1.22 -6.80 -15.35
CA ASN A 20 0.98 -7.99 -16.16
C ASN A 20 1.13 -7.68 -17.67
N SER A 21 1.35 -6.41 -18.02
CA SER A 21 1.37 -5.91 -19.41
C SER A 21 2.72 -5.23 -19.67
N GLY A 22 3.73 -6.02 -20.03
CA GLY A 22 5.15 -5.62 -20.02
C GLY A 22 5.59 -4.61 -21.08
N LEU A 23 4.89 -3.48 -21.29
CA LEU A 23 5.27 -2.54 -22.34
C LEU A 23 5.23 -1.05 -21.98
N LEU A 24 4.56 -0.60 -20.91
CA LEU A 24 4.56 0.82 -20.53
C LEU A 24 4.48 0.99 -19.00
N GLU A 25 5.40 1.75 -18.42
CA GLU A 25 5.20 2.37 -17.10
C GLU A 25 3.96 3.26 -17.20
N ILE A 26 2.87 2.88 -16.54
CA ILE A 26 1.68 3.74 -16.45
C ILE A 26 1.92 4.67 -15.28
N PRO A 27 2.21 5.97 -15.52
CA PRO A 27 2.40 6.90 -14.43
C PRO A 27 1.10 7.01 -13.65
N ALA A 28 1.20 7.15 -12.32
CA ALA A 28 0.02 7.36 -11.50
C ALA A 28 -0.71 8.63 -11.94
N ASP A 29 -2.05 8.58 -11.97
CA ASP A 29 -2.81 9.79 -12.25
C ASP A 29 -2.66 10.81 -11.10
N ARG A 30 -3.00 12.07 -11.40
CA ARG A 30 -2.86 13.17 -10.43
C ARG A 30 -3.75 12.98 -9.19
N ALA A 31 -4.88 12.29 -9.32
CA ALA A 31 -5.80 12.08 -8.21
C ALA A 31 -5.20 11.08 -7.21
N PHE A 32 -4.60 10.00 -7.70
CA PHE A 32 -3.92 9.02 -6.87
C PHE A 32 -2.64 9.58 -6.24
N GLN A 33 -1.86 10.38 -6.98
CA GLN A 33 -0.72 11.10 -6.40
C GLN A 33 -1.15 12.05 -5.27
N ALA A 34 -2.24 12.79 -5.45
CA ALA A 34 -2.79 13.66 -4.42
C ALA A 34 -3.28 12.86 -3.20
N PHE A 35 -3.91 11.71 -3.42
CA PHE A 35 -4.33 10.79 -2.37
C PHE A 35 -3.13 10.28 -1.55
N CYS A 36 -2.09 9.74 -2.21
CA CYS A 36 -0.87 9.30 -1.53
C CYS A 36 -0.24 10.42 -0.69
N ARG A 37 -0.17 11.63 -1.24
CA ARG A 37 0.36 12.79 -0.52
C ARG A 37 -0.46 13.12 0.71
N GLN A 38 -1.79 13.13 0.58
CA GLN A 38 -2.70 13.42 1.67
C GLN A 38 -2.56 12.38 2.79
N VAL A 39 -2.62 11.09 2.47
CA VAL A 39 -2.48 9.99 3.44
C VAL A 39 -1.13 10.04 4.16
N LEU A 40 -0.01 10.21 3.43
CA LEU A 40 1.31 10.28 4.03
C LEU A 40 1.47 11.52 4.91
N SER A 41 0.91 12.67 4.50
CA SER A 41 1.01 13.92 5.26
C SER A 41 0.14 13.88 6.53
N SER A 42 -1.02 13.23 6.47
CA SER A 42 -1.91 13.09 7.63
C SER A 42 -1.38 12.08 8.64
N THR A 43 -0.82 10.96 8.20
CA THR A 43 -0.37 9.89 9.10
C THR A 43 1.06 10.11 9.61
N GLN A 44 1.91 10.80 8.85
CA GLN A 44 3.33 11.03 9.17
C GLN A 44 4.09 9.75 9.55
N VAL A 45 3.70 8.62 8.95
CA VAL A 45 4.36 7.34 9.21
C VAL A 45 5.83 7.36 8.77
N PRO A 46 6.72 6.66 9.48
CA PRO A 46 8.13 6.64 9.16
C PRO A 46 8.41 5.82 7.89
N LEU A 47 9.53 6.10 7.22
CA LEU A 47 9.91 5.44 5.96
C LEU A 47 9.87 3.89 6.01
N PRO A 48 10.29 3.20 7.08
CA PRO A 48 10.19 1.74 7.17
C PRO A 48 8.76 1.22 7.00
N VAL A 49 7.75 1.95 7.50
CA VAL A 49 6.33 1.59 7.32
C VAL A 49 5.94 1.69 5.85
N VAL A 50 6.38 2.74 5.16
CA VAL A 50 6.13 2.93 3.72
C VAL A 50 6.79 1.81 2.90
N LEU A 51 8.05 1.48 3.18
CA LEU A 51 8.76 0.40 2.49
C LEU A 51 8.09 -0.95 2.72
N LEU A 52 7.70 -1.25 3.96
CA LEU A 52 7.00 -2.48 4.29
C LEU A 52 5.66 -2.58 3.57
N ALA A 53 4.92 -1.47 3.45
CA ALA A 53 3.67 -1.41 2.70
C ALA A 53 3.87 -1.76 1.21
N LEU A 54 4.92 -1.23 0.57
CA LEU A 54 5.22 -1.56 -0.83
C LEU A 54 5.57 -3.05 -1.02
N ILE A 55 6.27 -3.66 -0.06
CA ILE A 55 6.54 -5.11 -0.05
C ILE A 55 5.23 -5.91 0.07
N TYR A 56 4.31 -5.47 0.92
CA TYR A 56 3.00 -6.11 1.07
C TYR A 56 2.19 -6.05 -0.23
N ILE A 57 2.24 -4.94 -0.96
CA ILE A 57 1.57 -4.79 -2.26
C ILE A 57 2.15 -5.77 -3.29
N GLN A 58 3.47 -5.90 -3.35
CA GLN A 58 4.11 -6.87 -4.25
C GLN A 58 3.76 -8.32 -3.88
N ARG A 59 3.76 -8.67 -2.59
CA ARG A 59 3.34 -9.99 -2.12
C ARG A 59 1.88 -10.28 -2.49
N PHE A 60 0.99 -9.32 -2.26
CA PHE A 60 -0.41 -9.44 -2.63
C PHE A 60 -0.58 -9.75 -4.11
N LYS A 61 0.12 -8.99 -4.98
CA LYS A 61 0.07 -9.22 -6.43
C LYS A 61 0.61 -10.60 -6.82
N GLY A 62 1.69 -11.05 -6.19
CA GLY A 62 2.25 -12.39 -6.41
C GLY A 62 1.31 -13.53 -5.98
N SER A 63 0.58 -13.35 -4.88
CA SER A 63 -0.43 -14.32 -4.40
C SER A 63 -1.72 -14.31 -5.22
N SER A 64 -2.05 -13.19 -5.88
CA SER A 64 -3.24 -13.05 -6.72
C SER A 64 -2.91 -12.54 -8.14
N PRO A 65 -2.22 -13.32 -9.00
CA PRO A 65 -1.82 -12.83 -10.33
C PRO A 65 -3.01 -12.52 -11.25
N ALA A 66 -4.12 -13.22 -11.04
CA ALA A 66 -5.35 -13.09 -11.82
C ALA A 66 -6.20 -11.86 -11.44
N THR A 67 -5.98 -11.25 -10.28
CA THR A 67 -6.68 -9.99 -9.95
C THR A 67 -6.16 -8.89 -10.86
N LYS A 68 -7.01 -8.53 -11.82
CA LYS A 68 -6.87 -7.31 -12.62
C LYS A 68 -7.36 -6.16 -11.76
N GLY A 69 -6.53 -5.15 -11.58
CA GLY A 69 -6.97 -3.92 -10.94
C GLY A 69 -8.16 -3.35 -11.70
N ALA A 70 -9.27 -3.10 -11.02
CA ALA A 70 -10.24 -2.16 -11.56
C ALA A 70 -9.63 -0.75 -11.48
N ASP A 71 -9.95 0.12 -12.44
CA ASP A 71 -9.60 1.54 -12.37
C ASP A 71 -10.04 2.08 -11.00
N SER A 72 -9.15 2.75 -10.26
CA SER A 72 -9.30 3.26 -8.86
C SER A 72 -9.04 2.29 -7.70
N SER A 73 -8.50 1.09 -7.95
CA SER A 73 -8.16 0.13 -6.87
C SER A 73 -6.86 0.49 -6.13
N GLU A 74 -6.01 1.32 -6.73
CA GLU A 74 -4.66 1.67 -6.23
C GLU A 74 -4.73 2.40 -4.89
N GLY A 75 -5.70 3.31 -4.73
CA GLY A 75 -5.92 4.04 -3.47
C GLY A 75 -6.23 3.10 -2.31
N ARG A 76 -7.14 2.15 -2.53
CA ARG A 76 -7.50 1.13 -1.54
C ARG A 76 -6.34 0.22 -1.21
N LEU A 77 -5.63 -0.24 -2.23
CA LEU A 77 -4.48 -1.11 -2.09
C LEU A 77 -3.36 -0.44 -1.29
N PHE A 78 -3.04 0.81 -1.60
CA PHE A 78 -2.07 1.60 -0.86
C PHE A 78 -2.50 1.82 0.59
N ALA A 79 -3.76 2.23 0.82
CA ALA A 79 -4.29 2.49 2.16
C ALA A 79 -4.22 1.27 3.08
N VAL A 80 -4.73 0.11 2.64
CA VAL A 80 -4.72 -1.11 3.47
C VAL A 80 -3.31 -1.62 3.74
N SER A 81 -2.42 -1.52 2.74
CA SER A 81 -1.03 -1.98 2.89
C SER A 81 -0.26 -1.10 3.87
N LEU A 82 -0.44 0.22 3.80
CA LEU A 82 0.18 1.17 4.72
C LEU A 82 -0.36 1.02 6.14
N MET A 83 -1.66 0.79 6.28
CA MET A 83 -2.31 0.50 7.55
C MET A 83 -1.74 -0.75 8.22
N LEU A 84 -1.65 -1.86 7.48
CA LEU A 84 -1.11 -3.11 8.00
C LEU A 84 0.36 -2.98 8.39
N ALA A 85 1.16 -2.32 7.55
CA ALA A 85 2.56 -2.06 7.85
C ALA A 85 2.74 -1.20 9.12
N ASN A 86 1.90 -0.19 9.30
CA ASN A 86 1.91 0.64 10.50
C ASN A 86 1.57 -0.17 11.76
N LYS A 87 0.50 -0.98 11.69
CA LYS A 87 0.09 -1.86 12.79
C LYS A 87 1.09 -2.96 13.11
N TYR A 88 1.89 -3.38 12.14
CA TYR A 88 2.89 -4.41 12.34
C TYR A 88 4.17 -3.87 13.00
N LEU A 89 4.56 -2.63 12.71
CA LEU A 89 5.81 -2.04 13.20
C LEU A 89 5.65 -1.17 14.45
N ASP A 90 4.43 -0.75 14.79
CA ASP A 90 4.15 0.13 15.92
C ASP A 90 3.07 -0.47 16.84
N ASP A 91 3.46 -0.72 18.10
CA ASP A 91 2.55 -1.22 19.15
C ASP A 91 1.42 -0.23 19.47
N ASN A 92 1.62 1.07 19.19
CA ASN A 92 0.63 2.14 19.37
C ASN A 92 0.06 2.65 18.03
N ALA A 93 -0.10 1.75 17.06
CA ALA A 93 -0.61 2.09 15.75
C ALA A 93 -2.04 2.68 15.74
N PHE A 94 -2.33 3.46 14.68
CA PHE A 94 -3.65 4.01 14.41
C PHE A 94 -4.73 2.92 14.26
N THR A 95 -5.92 3.20 14.77
CA THR A 95 -7.09 2.32 14.65
C THR A 95 -7.69 2.35 13.24
N ASN A 96 -8.50 1.35 12.87
CA ASN A 96 -9.24 1.37 11.58
C ASN A 96 -10.16 2.58 11.43
N ARG A 97 -10.68 3.12 12.55
CA ARG A 97 -11.46 4.36 12.55
C ARG A 97 -10.62 5.54 12.07
N THR A 98 -9.40 5.69 12.60
CA THR A 98 -8.46 6.73 12.18
C THR A 98 -8.09 6.57 10.70
N TRP A 99 -7.85 5.35 10.23
CA TRP A 99 -7.57 5.10 8.81
C TRP A 99 -8.77 5.43 7.91
N SER A 100 -9.99 5.15 8.36
CA SER A 100 -11.21 5.54 7.66
C SER A 100 -11.33 7.07 7.54
N GLU A 101 -11.07 7.79 8.63
CA GLU A 101 -11.10 9.27 8.65
C GLU A 101 -10.02 9.88 7.75
N VAL A 102 -8.80 9.34 7.79
CA VAL A 102 -7.68 9.84 6.98
C VAL A 102 -7.89 9.56 5.50
N THR A 103 -8.34 8.36 5.12
CA THR A 103 -8.43 7.96 3.70
C THR A 103 -9.76 8.35 3.06
N GLY A 104 -10.78 8.68 3.85
CA GLY A 104 -12.15 8.86 3.38
C GLY A 104 -12.86 7.56 2.99
N ILE A 105 -12.21 6.39 3.17
CA ILE A 105 -12.81 5.08 2.89
C ILE A 105 -13.72 4.71 4.07
N PRO A 106 -14.96 4.25 3.84
CA PRO A 106 -15.87 3.84 4.90
C PRO A 106 -15.24 2.81 5.85
N LEU A 107 -15.46 2.97 7.17
CA LEU A 107 -14.88 2.08 8.18
C LEU A 107 -15.20 0.59 7.93
N GLN A 108 -16.43 0.30 7.47
CA GLN A 108 -16.82 -1.07 7.13
C GLN A 108 -15.97 -1.63 5.99
N GLU A 109 -15.67 -0.81 4.98
CA GLU A 109 -14.84 -1.18 3.83
C GLU A 109 -13.37 -1.37 4.26
N ILE A 110 -12.82 -0.49 5.10
CA ILE A 110 -11.50 -0.66 5.72
C ILE A 110 -11.39 -2.01 6.46
N ASN A 111 -12.41 -2.35 7.25
CA ASN A 111 -12.44 -3.62 7.99
C ASN A 111 -12.49 -4.85 7.07
N ILE A 112 -13.21 -4.77 5.95
CA ILE A 112 -13.28 -5.85 4.96
C ILE A 112 -11.93 -5.98 4.25
N MET A 113 -11.40 -4.86 3.76
CA MET A 113 -10.11 -4.79 3.08
C MET A 113 -8.99 -5.36 3.96
N GLU A 114 -8.96 -5.02 5.25
CA GLU A 114 -7.97 -5.56 6.19
C GLU A 114 -8.00 -7.10 6.24
N LYS A 115 -9.19 -7.68 6.42
CA LYS A 115 -9.37 -9.14 6.52
C LYS A 115 -9.02 -9.85 5.23
N GLU A 116 -9.47 -9.31 4.09
CA GLU A 116 -9.18 -9.88 2.77
C GLU A 116 -7.69 -9.82 2.47
N PHE A 117 -7.05 -8.68 2.72
CA PHE A 117 -5.63 -8.50 2.48
C PHE A 117 -4.77 -9.43 3.34
N LEU A 118 -5.09 -9.57 4.63
CA LEU A 118 -4.43 -10.53 5.51
C LEU A 118 -4.60 -11.98 5.05
N THR A 119 -5.79 -12.32 4.55
CA THR A 119 -6.09 -13.65 3.99
C THR A 119 -5.23 -13.93 2.75
N VAL A 120 -5.13 -12.96 1.83
CA VAL A 120 -4.28 -13.08 0.62
C VAL A 120 -2.80 -13.24 0.99
N LEU A 121 -2.34 -12.54 2.03
CA LEU A 121 -0.98 -12.71 2.54
C LEU A 121 -0.79 -13.98 3.37
N SER A 122 -1.83 -14.77 3.62
CA SER A 122 -1.80 -15.91 4.55
C SER A 122 -1.21 -15.52 5.91
N PHE A 123 -1.49 -14.29 6.38
CA PHE A 123 -0.93 -13.70 7.60
C PHE A 123 0.62 -13.64 7.64
N ASN A 124 1.30 -13.82 6.51
CA ASN A 124 2.74 -13.70 6.40
C ASN A 124 3.16 -12.23 6.30
N LEU A 125 3.13 -11.55 7.44
CA LEU A 125 3.50 -10.14 7.58
C LEU A 125 5.00 -9.94 7.86
N ASN A 126 5.70 -11.01 8.27
CA ASN A 126 7.13 -10.96 8.54
C ASN A 126 7.90 -10.77 7.23
N VAL A 127 8.84 -9.83 7.21
CA VAL A 127 9.74 -9.60 6.07
C VAL A 127 11.15 -9.87 6.55
N THR A 128 11.81 -10.82 5.89
CA THR A 128 13.19 -11.18 6.22
C THR A 128 14.17 -10.13 5.70
N ASN A 129 15.33 -10.01 6.35
CA ASN A 129 16.44 -9.18 5.86
C ASN A 129 16.85 -9.52 4.42
N ARG A 130 16.62 -10.77 3.97
CA ARG A 130 16.91 -11.20 2.60
C ARG A 130 15.97 -10.56 1.59
N GLU A 131 14.69 -10.48 1.91
CA GLU A 131 13.67 -9.86 1.06
C GLU A 131 13.86 -8.34 0.99
N LEU A 132 14.16 -7.69 2.12
CA LEU A 132 14.51 -6.26 2.16
C LEU A 132 15.72 -5.93 1.28
N LYS A 133 16.77 -6.78 1.31
CA LYS A 133 17.96 -6.61 0.45
C LYS A 133 17.69 -6.85 -1.03
N GLY A 134 16.66 -7.61 -1.37
CA GLY A 134 16.22 -7.81 -2.76
C GLY A 134 15.57 -6.56 -3.35
N TRP A 135 14.93 -5.75 -2.51
CA TRP A 135 14.30 -4.48 -2.88
C TRP A 135 15.27 -3.31 -3.01
N SER A 136 16.42 -3.37 -2.34
CA SER A 136 17.40 -2.27 -2.31
C SER A 136 18.45 -2.35 -3.44
N LYS A 137 18.22 -3.14 -4.48
CA LYS A 137 19.15 -3.37 -5.60
C LYS A 137 18.62 -2.80 -6.90
#